data_AF-A0A0M0HJ30-F1
#
_entry.id   AF-A0A0M0HJ30-F1
#
_cell.length_a   1.000
_cell.length_b   1.000
_cell.length_c   1.000
_cell.angle_alpha   90.00
_cell.angle_beta   90.00
_cell.angle_gamma   90.00
#
_symmetry.space_group_name_H-M   'P 1'
#
loop_
_entity.id
_entity.type
_entity.pdbx_description
1 polymer ?
#
loop_
_entity_poly.entity_id
_entity_poly.type
_entity_poly.pdbx_seq_one_letter_code
_entity_poly.pdbx_strand_id
1 'polypeptide(L)'
;MDELNWVDFAGIFFGLIGAITGCTGAIVSYKNYKKVQQVKSLDLRIELRRTINEIRALLLEADILLPKAFKSRLAVHSATGKLRSGATASWHTEHKKDLKFLEEIGERFSRAEKFVNTDSYETLEQKLDSIDQLKRDIVSIVSKYQDSLKEDDKVRESIREQHEKFA
;
A
#
# COMPACT_ATOMS: atom_id res chain seq x y z
N MET A 1 -3.14 73.27 26.84
CA MET A 1 -4.04 72.15 26.47
C MET A 1 -3.46 71.50 25.22
N ASP A 2 -2.38 70.73 25.35
CA ASP A 2 -1.69 70.13 24.19
C ASP A 2 -1.23 68.67 24.42
N GLU A 3 -1.62 68.05 25.54
CA GLU A 3 -1.20 66.67 25.84
C GLU A 3 -2.15 65.60 25.27
N LEU A 4 -3.36 65.99 24.84
CA LEU A 4 -4.38 65.05 24.35
C LEU A 4 -4.22 64.68 22.86
N ASN A 5 -3.43 65.41 22.08
CA ASN A 5 -3.33 65.19 20.63
C ASN A 5 -2.22 64.21 20.21
N TRP A 6 -1.12 64.12 20.97
CA TRP A 6 0.03 63.31 20.57
C TRP A 6 -0.16 61.82 20.85
N VAL A 7 -0.76 61.47 21.99
CA VAL A 7 -1.04 60.07 22.37
C VAL A 7 -2.11 59.48 21.45
N ASP A 8 -3.14 60.24 21.10
CA ASP A 8 -4.18 59.84 20.17
C ASP A 8 -3.63 59.68 18.74
N PHE A 9 -2.78 60.62 18.28
CA PHE A 9 -2.10 60.51 16.99
C PHE A 9 -1.18 59.28 16.92
N ALA A 10 -0.37 59.05 17.96
CA ALA A 10 0.48 57.87 18.05
C ALA A 10 -0.33 56.58 18.07
N GLY A 11 -1.43 56.52 18.84
CA GLY A 11 -2.34 55.38 18.89
C GLY A 11 -2.96 55.05 17.53
N ILE A 12 -3.44 56.06 16.80
CA ILE A 12 -3.99 55.89 15.45
C ILE A 12 -2.89 55.43 14.48
N PHE A 13 -1.70 56.03 14.53
CA PHE A 13 -0.59 55.70 13.63
C PHE A 13 -0.07 54.28 13.85
N PHE A 14 0.18 53.88 15.11
CA PHE A 14 0.56 52.52 15.45
C PHE A 14 -0.55 51.51 15.17
N GLY A 15 -1.82 51.87 15.37
CA GLY A 15 -2.96 51.05 15.02
C GLY A 15 -3.05 50.78 13.51
N LEU A 16 -2.79 51.79 12.68
CA LEU A 16 -2.83 51.69 11.22
C LEU A 16 -1.64 50.87 10.69
N ILE A 17 -0.43 51.08 11.21
CA ILE A 17 0.74 50.24 10.89
C ILE A 17 0.51 48.80 11.35
N GLY A 18 -0.06 48.60 12.54
CA GLY A 18 -0.41 47.29 13.07
C GLY A 18 -1.43 46.56 12.18
N ALA A 19 -2.46 47.26 11.71
CA ALA A 19 -3.47 46.71 10.81
C ALA A 19 -2.86 46.31 9.44
N ILE A 20 -2.04 47.17 8.83
CA ILE A 20 -1.36 46.86 7.55
C ILE A 20 -0.43 45.65 7.71
N THR A 21 0.33 45.61 8.79
CA THR A 21 1.24 44.50 9.10
C THR A 21 0.46 43.21 9.34
N GLY A 22 -0.66 43.26 10.06
CA GLY A 22 -1.56 42.13 10.29
C GLY A 22 -2.17 41.57 9.01
N CYS A 23 -2.67 42.44 8.12
CA CYS A 23 -3.21 42.02 6.81
C CYS A 23 -2.13 41.38 5.93
N THR A 24 -0.92 41.96 5.90
CA THR A 24 0.20 41.41 5.15
C THR A 24 0.62 40.04 5.70
N GLY A 25 0.68 39.91 7.03
CA GLY A 25 0.96 38.64 7.71
C GLY A 25 -0.08 37.56 7.40
N ALA A 26 -1.36 37.91 7.35
CA ALA A 26 -2.44 36.99 6.99
C ALA A 26 -2.31 36.49 5.54
N ILE A 27 -2.01 37.37 4.59
CA ILE A 27 -1.80 37.02 3.18
C ILE A 27 -0.58 36.11 3.02
N VAL A 28 0.55 36.45 3.64
CA VAL A 28 1.78 35.63 3.60
C VAL A 28 1.53 34.26 4.22
N SER A 29 0.84 34.21 5.36
CA SER A 29 0.48 32.95 6.03
C SER A 29 -0.40 32.07 5.14
N TYR A 30 -1.39 32.65 4.45
CA TYR A 30 -2.23 31.92 3.50
C TYR A 30 -1.43 31.38 2.30
N LYS A 31 -0.53 32.19 1.73
CA LYS A 31 0.35 31.75 0.63
C LYS A 31 1.29 30.62 1.06
N ASN A 32 1.86 30.72 2.26
CA ASN A 32 2.69 29.67 2.83
C ASN A 32 1.90 28.38 3.09
N TYR A 33 0.68 28.49 3.61
CA TYR A 33 -0.22 27.34 3.80
C TYR A 33 -0.49 26.61 2.47
N LYS A 34 -0.83 27.35 1.40
CA LYS A 34 -1.02 26.76 0.07
C LYS A 34 0.25 26.09 -0.47
N LYS A 35 1.42 26.72 -0.28
CA LYS A 35 2.70 26.16 -0.72
C LYS A 35 3.03 24.85 0.02
N VAL A 36 2.76 24.79 1.33
CA VAL A 36 2.96 23.56 2.13
C VAL A 36 2.04 22.45 1.65
N GLN A 37 0.76 22.73 1.40
CA GLN A 37 -0.17 21.73 0.85
C GLN A 37 0.28 21.20 -0.52
N GLN A 38 0.79 22.08 -1.40
CA GLN A 38 1.33 21.66 -2.70
C GLN A 38 2.53 20.71 -2.56
N VAL A 39 3.48 21.03 -1.68
CA VAL A 39 4.65 20.16 -1.43
C VAL A 39 4.21 18.80 -0.87
N LYS A 40 3.30 18.78 0.11
CA LYS A 40 2.76 17.53 0.67
C LYS A 40 2.03 16.69 -0.38
N SER A 41 1.24 17.32 -1.25
CA SER A 41 0.55 16.62 -2.33
C SER A 41 1.52 16.01 -3.35
N LEU A 42 2.68 16.64 -3.58
CA LEU A 42 3.69 16.10 -4.47
C LEU A 42 4.37 14.87 -3.86
N ASP A 43 4.74 14.95 -2.58
CA ASP A 43 5.35 13.84 -1.84
C ASP A 43 4.42 12.62 -1.82
N LEU A 44 3.14 12.85 -1.49
CA LEU A 44 2.12 11.82 -1.45
C LEU A 44 1.91 11.16 -2.82
N ARG A 45 2.01 11.91 -3.93
CA ARG A 45 1.96 11.34 -5.28
C ARG A 45 3.18 10.46 -5.59
N ILE A 46 4.36 10.83 -5.11
CA ILE A 46 5.56 10.03 -5.29
C ILE A 46 5.44 8.72 -4.50
N GLU A 47 5.01 8.79 -3.25
CA GLU A 47 4.74 7.62 -2.42
C GLU A 47 3.69 6.71 -3.07
N LEU A 48 2.56 7.27 -3.50
CA LEU A 48 1.51 6.50 -4.16
C LEU A 48 2.02 5.78 -5.42
N ARG A 49 2.83 6.46 -6.25
CA ARG A 49 3.45 5.85 -7.44
C ARG A 49 4.40 4.72 -7.08
N ARG A 50 5.17 4.88 -6.00
CA ARG A 50 6.04 3.82 -5.48
C ARG A 50 5.22 2.61 -5.07
N THR A 51 4.20 2.80 -4.23
CA THR A 51 3.34 1.72 -3.76
C THR A 51 2.60 1.04 -4.91
N ILE A 52 2.14 1.79 -5.91
CA ILE A 52 1.56 1.26 -7.15
C ILE A 52 2.53 0.33 -7.87
N ASN A 53 3.78 0.74 -8.05
CA ASN A 53 4.78 -0.11 -8.70
C ASN A 53 5.12 -1.36 -7.87
N GLU A 54 5.17 -1.24 -6.54
CA GLU A 54 5.35 -2.39 -5.65
C GLU A 54 4.20 -3.39 -5.76
N ILE A 55 2.95 -2.93 -5.80
CA ILE A 55 1.78 -3.79 -6.00
C ILE A 55 1.81 -4.48 -7.36
N ARG A 56 2.17 -3.77 -8.43
CA ARG A 56 2.33 -4.38 -9.75
C ARG A 56 3.35 -5.50 -9.74
N ALA A 57 4.50 -5.28 -9.10
CA ALA A 57 5.52 -6.31 -8.96
C ALA A 57 4.99 -7.50 -8.15
N LEU A 58 4.27 -7.27 -7.05
CA LEU A 58 3.67 -8.33 -6.25
C LEU A 58 2.60 -9.13 -7.00
N LEU A 59 1.77 -8.48 -7.82
CA LEU A 59 0.77 -9.17 -8.65
C LEU A 59 1.44 -10.05 -9.71
N LEU A 60 2.50 -9.56 -10.34
CA LEU A 60 3.30 -10.36 -11.29
C LEU A 60 4.00 -11.52 -10.60
N GLU A 61 4.54 -11.31 -9.39
CA GLU A 61 5.13 -12.38 -8.60
C GLU A 61 4.08 -13.43 -8.23
N ALA A 62 2.89 -13.01 -7.78
CA ALA A 62 1.80 -13.89 -7.41
C ALA A 62 1.35 -14.76 -8.60
N ASP A 63 1.25 -14.21 -9.80
CA ASP A 63 0.87 -14.93 -11.03
C ASP A 63 1.83 -16.09 -11.35
N ILE A 64 3.12 -15.92 -11.04
CA ILE A 64 4.14 -16.96 -11.24
C ILE A 64 4.18 -17.94 -10.04
N LEU A 65 4.11 -17.40 -8.83
CA LEU A 65 4.31 -18.15 -7.58
C LEU A 65 3.16 -19.12 -7.31
N LEU A 66 1.91 -18.67 -7.45
CA LEU A 66 0.73 -19.45 -7.08
C LEU A 66 0.63 -20.77 -7.85
N PRO A 67 0.71 -20.79 -9.20
CA PRO A 67 0.70 -22.03 -9.96
C PRO A 67 1.88 -22.95 -9.63
N LYS A 68 3.07 -22.38 -9.37
CA LYS A 68 4.27 -23.15 -9.00
C LYS A 68 4.07 -23.84 -7.65
N ALA A 69 3.63 -23.11 -6.65
CA ALA A 69 3.36 -23.62 -5.30
C ALA A 69 2.19 -24.62 -5.29
N PHE A 70 1.16 -24.38 -6.09
CA PHE A 70 0.06 -25.33 -6.27
C PHE A 70 0.55 -26.68 -6.84
N LYS A 71 1.32 -26.65 -7.93
CA LYS A 71 1.93 -27.86 -8.52
C LYS A 71 2.88 -28.57 -7.55
N SER A 72 3.68 -27.80 -6.82
CA SER A 72 4.59 -28.30 -5.79
C SER A 72 3.85 -29.13 -4.74
N ARG A 73 2.77 -28.58 -4.18
CA ARG A 73 1.98 -29.23 -3.13
C ARG A 73 1.33 -30.51 -3.63
N LEU A 74 0.80 -30.51 -4.86
CA LEU A 74 0.23 -31.71 -5.47
C LEU A 74 1.27 -32.82 -5.67
N ALA A 75 2.49 -32.48 -6.09
CA ALA A 75 3.57 -33.44 -6.25
C ALA A 75 3.96 -34.06 -4.90
N VAL A 76 4.09 -33.25 -3.85
CA VAL A 76 4.37 -33.74 -2.48
C VAL A 76 3.23 -34.62 -1.98
N HIS A 77 1.98 -34.20 -2.11
CA HIS A 77 0.83 -35.00 -1.71
C HIS A 77 0.75 -36.33 -2.49
N SER A 78 1.14 -36.35 -3.76
CA SER A 78 1.25 -37.58 -4.54
C SER A 78 2.32 -38.51 -3.97
N ALA A 79 3.52 -37.99 -3.71
CA ALA A 79 4.63 -38.75 -3.18
C ALA A 79 4.35 -39.33 -1.77
N THR A 80 3.57 -38.62 -0.95
CA THR A 80 3.21 -39.07 0.40
C THR A 80 1.86 -39.81 0.48
N GLY A 81 1.25 -40.16 -0.66
CA GLY A 81 -0.05 -40.87 -0.69
C GLY A 81 -1.26 -40.05 -0.20
N LYS A 82 -1.13 -38.72 -0.08
CA LYS A 82 -2.17 -37.79 0.39
C LYS A 82 -2.97 -37.14 -0.74
N LEU A 83 -2.73 -37.49 -2.00
CA LEU A 83 -3.33 -36.81 -3.16
C LEU A 83 -4.87 -36.74 -3.10
N ARG A 84 -5.54 -37.80 -2.64
CA ARG A 84 -7.00 -37.87 -2.50
C ARG A 84 -7.53 -37.51 -1.10
N SER A 85 -6.73 -36.83 -0.29
CA SER A 85 -7.13 -36.41 1.06
C SER A 85 -7.98 -35.15 1.04
N GLY A 86 -8.72 -34.92 2.12
CA GLY A 86 -9.43 -33.65 2.36
C GLY A 86 -8.50 -32.44 2.38
N ALA A 87 -7.22 -32.61 2.76
CA ALA A 87 -6.22 -31.55 2.73
C ALA A 87 -5.94 -31.07 1.30
N THR A 88 -5.84 -31.98 0.32
CA THR A 88 -5.70 -31.60 -1.09
C THR A 88 -6.93 -30.88 -1.61
N ALA A 89 -8.13 -31.32 -1.23
CA ALA A 89 -9.39 -30.68 -1.62
C ALA A 89 -9.51 -29.26 -1.04
N SER A 90 -9.15 -29.07 0.25
CA SER A 90 -9.06 -27.74 0.88
C SER A 90 -8.08 -26.85 0.13
N TRP A 91 -6.87 -27.35 -0.14
CA TRP A 91 -5.85 -26.60 -0.86
C TRP A 91 -6.30 -26.16 -2.27
N HIS A 92 -7.00 -27.02 -3.00
CA HIS A 92 -7.54 -26.68 -4.31
C HIS A 92 -8.61 -25.58 -4.23
N THR A 93 -9.47 -25.67 -3.22
CA THR A 93 -10.55 -24.69 -2.98
C THR A 93 -9.97 -23.34 -2.58
N GLU A 94 -9.00 -23.34 -1.67
CA GLU A 94 -8.25 -22.14 -1.28
C GLU A 94 -7.52 -21.53 -2.47
N HIS A 95 -6.84 -22.34 -3.28
CA HIS A 95 -6.14 -21.86 -4.47
C HIS A 95 -7.06 -21.14 -5.45
N LYS A 96 -8.24 -21.72 -5.72
CA LYS A 96 -9.24 -21.08 -6.56
C LYS A 96 -9.78 -19.78 -5.95
N LYS A 97 -9.98 -19.77 -4.63
CA LYS A 97 -10.43 -18.57 -3.91
C LYS A 97 -9.38 -17.46 -3.97
N ASP A 98 -8.12 -17.79 -3.74
CA ASP A 98 -7.00 -16.83 -3.74
C ASP A 98 -6.79 -16.25 -5.14
N LEU A 99 -6.87 -17.06 -6.20
CA LEU A 99 -6.81 -16.57 -7.59
C LEU A 99 -7.92 -15.57 -7.90
N LYS A 100 -9.16 -15.91 -7.54
CA LYS A 100 -10.30 -15.00 -7.75
C LYS A 100 -10.13 -13.70 -6.96
N PHE A 101 -9.65 -13.80 -5.73
CA PHE A 101 -9.42 -12.63 -4.89
C PHE A 101 -8.30 -11.74 -5.43
N LEU A 102 -7.23 -12.31 -6.01
CA LEU A 102 -6.19 -11.53 -6.69
C LEU A 102 -6.71 -10.83 -7.95
N GLU A 103 -7.61 -11.47 -8.70
CA GLU A 103 -8.29 -10.84 -9.84
C GLU A 103 -9.14 -9.64 -9.38
N GLU A 104 -9.95 -9.82 -8.34
CA GLU A 104 -10.75 -8.75 -7.71
C GLU A 104 -9.86 -7.60 -7.18
N ILE A 105 -8.70 -7.91 -6.59
CA ILE A 105 -7.70 -6.91 -6.18
C ILE A 105 -7.14 -6.18 -7.40
N GLY A 106 -6.78 -6.89 -8.48
CA GLY A 106 -6.27 -6.29 -9.71
C GLY A 106 -7.23 -5.27 -10.31
N GLU A 107 -8.53 -5.56 -10.27
CA GLU A 107 -9.56 -4.60 -10.69
C GLU A 107 -9.66 -3.38 -9.76
N ARG A 108 -9.69 -3.61 -8.44
CA ARG A 108 -9.73 -2.53 -7.43
C ARG A 108 -8.51 -1.63 -7.56
N PHE A 109 -7.34 -2.22 -7.74
CA PHE A 109 -6.07 -1.54 -7.96
C PHE A 109 -6.11 -0.69 -9.23
N SER A 110 -6.58 -1.25 -10.34
CA SER A 110 -6.72 -0.53 -11.62
C SER A 110 -7.66 0.68 -11.51
N ARG A 111 -8.67 0.63 -10.64
CA ARG A 111 -9.53 1.80 -10.33
C ARG A 111 -8.82 2.81 -9.45
N ALA A 112 -8.10 2.36 -8.42
CA ALA A 112 -7.40 3.22 -7.46
C ALA A 112 -6.24 4.00 -8.10
N GLU A 113 -5.52 3.39 -9.04
CA GLU A 113 -4.41 4.01 -9.78
C GLU A 113 -4.87 5.12 -10.75
N LYS A 114 -6.14 5.14 -11.17
CA LYS A 114 -6.61 6.20 -12.07
C LYS A 114 -6.53 7.56 -11.40
N PHE A 115 -6.19 8.59 -12.17
CA PHE A 115 -6.25 10.00 -11.76
C PHE A 115 -5.29 10.48 -10.67
N VAL A 116 -4.28 9.67 -10.30
CA VAL A 116 -3.25 10.02 -9.30
C VAL A 116 -2.54 11.35 -9.58
N ASN A 117 -2.42 11.75 -10.85
CA ASN A 117 -1.78 13.01 -11.24
C ASN A 117 -2.70 14.24 -11.15
N THR A 118 -4.00 14.04 -11.00
CA THR A 118 -5.01 15.10 -11.05
C THR A 118 -5.78 15.23 -9.73
N ASP A 119 -5.69 14.25 -8.85
CA ASP A 119 -6.42 14.22 -7.57
C ASP A 119 -5.95 15.30 -6.58
N SER A 120 -6.89 15.74 -5.74
CA SER A 120 -6.63 16.64 -4.61
C SER A 120 -5.83 15.95 -3.50
N TYR A 121 -5.26 16.73 -2.59
CA TYR A 121 -4.51 16.22 -1.45
C TYR A 121 -5.30 15.21 -0.61
N GLU A 122 -6.54 15.55 -0.23
CA GLU A 122 -7.39 14.68 0.61
C GLU A 122 -7.75 13.37 -0.10
N THR A 123 -7.92 13.43 -1.42
CA THR A 123 -8.23 12.25 -2.24
C THR A 123 -7.01 11.35 -2.37
N LEU A 124 -5.81 11.93 -2.44
CA LEU A 124 -4.56 11.18 -2.48
C LEU A 124 -4.30 10.43 -1.17
N GLU A 125 -4.61 11.02 0.00
CA GLU A 125 -4.46 10.34 1.29
C GLU A 125 -5.38 9.11 1.39
N GLN A 126 -6.66 9.28 1.05
CA GLN A 126 -7.63 8.17 1.04
C GLN A 126 -7.25 7.06 0.06
N LYS A 127 -6.67 7.43 -1.09
CA LYS A 127 -6.16 6.47 -2.06
C LYS A 127 -4.94 5.73 -1.55
N LEU A 128 -4.03 6.40 -0.84
CA LEU A 128 -2.86 5.76 -0.25
C LEU A 128 -3.30 4.67 0.74
N ASP A 129 -4.19 5.00 1.67
CA ASP A 129 -4.72 4.02 2.63
C ASP A 129 -5.37 2.82 1.93
N SER A 130 -6.16 3.09 0.89
CA SER A 130 -6.83 2.05 0.10
C SER A 130 -5.83 1.14 -0.63
N ILE A 131 -4.81 1.73 -1.25
CA ILE A 131 -3.76 1.02 -1.99
C ILE A 131 -2.88 0.22 -1.03
N ASP A 132 -2.54 0.77 0.14
CA ASP A 132 -1.77 0.06 1.17
C ASP A 132 -2.54 -1.13 1.75
N GLN A 133 -3.86 -1.02 1.89
CA GLN A 133 -4.68 -2.18 2.26
C GLN A 133 -4.59 -3.28 1.19
N LEU A 134 -4.73 -2.93 -0.09
CA LEU A 134 -4.57 -3.91 -1.18
C LEU A 134 -3.18 -4.55 -1.16
N LYS A 135 -2.13 -3.78 -0.90
CA LYS A 135 -0.76 -4.30 -0.76
C LYS A 135 -0.67 -5.32 0.36
N ARG A 136 -1.20 -5.03 1.55
CA ARG A 136 -1.22 -5.97 2.69
C ARG A 136 -1.93 -7.28 2.33
N ASP A 137 -3.06 -7.17 1.64
CA ASP A 137 -3.85 -8.33 1.21
C ASP A 137 -3.06 -9.22 0.23
N ILE A 138 -2.36 -8.64 -0.75
CA ILE A 138 -1.52 -9.39 -1.70
C ILE A 138 -0.32 -10.03 -0.98
N VAL A 139 0.38 -9.28 -0.13
CA VAL A 139 1.56 -9.77 0.60
C VAL A 139 1.20 -11.00 1.45
N SER A 140 0.04 -10.99 2.10
CA SER A 140 -0.46 -12.14 2.88
C SER A 140 -0.61 -13.41 2.04
N ILE A 141 -1.10 -13.27 0.80
CA ILE A 141 -1.24 -14.39 -0.13
C ILE A 141 0.14 -14.86 -0.60
N VAL A 142 1.00 -13.93 -1.05
CA VAL A 142 2.36 -14.27 -1.51
C VAL A 142 3.12 -15.00 -0.41
N SER A 143 3.10 -14.52 0.84
CA SER A 143 3.78 -15.17 1.96
C SER A 143 3.25 -16.57 2.22
N LYS A 144 1.92 -16.77 2.20
CA LYS A 144 1.29 -18.09 2.35
C LYS A 144 1.84 -19.10 1.34
N TYR A 145 1.96 -18.71 0.06
CA TYR A 145 2.45 -19.62 -0.98
C TYR A 145 3.97 -19.82 -0.92
N GLN A 146 4.74 -18.79 -0.59
CA GLN A 146 6.18 -18.94 -0.34
C GLN A 146 6.45 -19.90 0.82
N ASP A 147 5.68 -19.81 1.91
CA ASP A 147 5.83 -20.71 3.05
C ASP A 147 5.38 -22.13 2.71
N SER A 148 4.32 -22.29 1.91
CA SER A 148 3.92 -23.61 1.41
C SER A 148 5.02 -24.30 0.60
N LEU A 149 5.78 -23.55 -0.21
CA LEU A 149 6.93 -24.08 -0.95
C LEU A 149 8.05 -24.51 -0.03
N LYS A 150 8.38 -23.71 0.99
CA LYS A 150 9.41 -24.07 1.98
C LYS A 150 9.03 -25.33 2.74
N GLU A 151 7.76 -25.51 3.09
CA GLU A 151 7.27 -26.73 3.72
C GLU A 151 7.40 -27.93 2.78
N ASP A 152 7.00 -27.78 1.52
CA ASP A 152 7.12 -28.83 0.51
C ASP A 152 8.57 -29.27 0.32
N ASP A 153 9.51 -28.32 0.30
CA ASP A 153 10.94 -28.61 0.18
C ASP A 153 11.46 -29.41 1.38
N LYS A 154 11.02 -29.09 2.60
CA LYS A 154 11.34 -29.91 3.80
C LYS A 154 10.79 -31.33 3.69
N VAL A 155 9.57 -31.49 3.17
CA VAL A 155 8.98 -32.83 2.97
C VAL A 155 9.76 -33.60 1.91
N ARG A 156 10.14 -32.96 0.79
CA ARG A 156 10.99 -33.58 -0.24
C ARG A 156 12.33 -34.05 0.32
N GLU A 157 12.93 -33.28 1.21
CA GLU A 157 14.17 -33.68 1.89
C GLU A 157 13.96 -34.94 2.73
N SER A 158 12.90 -34.96 3.55
CA SER A 158 12.59 -36.13 4.37
C SER A 158 12.32 -37.40 3.55
N ILE A 159 11.69 -37.27 2.37
CA ILE A 159 11.47 -38.39 1.46
C ILE A 159 12.79 -38.91 0.90
N ARG A 160 13.71 -38.01 0.51
CA ARG A 160 15.04 -38.39 0.02
C ARG A 160 15.85 -39.13 1.09
N GLU A 161 15.89 -38.61 2.31
CA GLU A 161 16.56 -39.27 3.44
C GLU A 161 15.98 -40.65 3.75
N GLN A 162 14.65 -40.81 3.66
CA GLN A 162 14.01 -42.11 3.84
C GLN A 162 14.43 -43.08 2.74
N HIS A 163 14.40 -42.66 1.48
CA HIS A 163 14.82 -43.50 0.37
C HIS A 163 16.29 -43.94 0.49
N GLU A 164 17.20 -43.05 0.92
CA GLU A 164 18.62 -43.39 1.13
C GLU A 164 18.85 -44.36 2.29
N LYS A 165 18.00 -44.34 3.33
CA LYS A 165 18.10 -45.27 4.47
C LYS A 165 17.61 -46.68 4.15
N PHE A 166 16.75 -46.83 3.13
CA PHE A 166 16.14 -48.12 2.76
C PHE A 166 16.62 -48.64 1.39
N ALA A 167 17.54 -47.93 0.72
CA ALA A 167 18.24 -48.37 -0.48
C ALA A 167 19.54 -49.10 -0.13
#